data_AF-A0A257MEU2-F1
#
_entry.id   AF-A0A257MEU2-F1
#
_cell.length_a   1.000
_cell.length_b   1.000
_cell.length_c   1.000
_cell.angle_alpha   90.00
_cell.angle_beta   90.00
_cell.angle_gamma   90.00
#
_symmetry.space_group_name_H-M   'P 1'
#
loop_
_entity.id
_entity.type
_entity.pdbx_description
1 polymer ?
#
loop_
_entity_poly.entity_id
_entity_poly.type
_entity_poly.pdbx_seq_one_letter_code
_entity_poly.pdbx_strand_id
1 'polypeptide(L)' 'LRGCRCYRIKINGLDAIAIRPEMSRHPPEMIEVISPLKLRRALDLKDGDRVDVLL' A
#
# COMPACT_ATOMS: atom_id res chain seq x y z
N LEU A 1 19.84 3.04 12.78
CA LEU A 1 19.02 3.47 11.63
C LEU A 1 17.98 2.39 11.41
N ARG A 2 16.69 2.72 11.37
CA ARG A 2 15.64 1.75 11.02
C ARG A 2 15.35 1.90 9.54
N GLY A 3 15.41 0.80 8.80
CA GLY A 3 15.12 0.75 7.37
C GLY A 3 13.64 0.50 7.08
N CYS A 4 13.30 0.65 5.80
CA CYS A 4 12.02 0.27 5.25
C CYS A 4 12.27 -0.37 3.89
N ARG A 5 11.66 -1.54 3.66
CA ARG A 5 11.66 -2.15 2.32
C ARG A 5 10.51 -1.55 1.53
N CYS A 6 10.83 -1.06 0.34
CA CYS A 6 9.89 -0.38 -0.55
C CYS A 6 9.81 -1.14 -1.87
N TYR A 7 8.60 -1.41 -2.35
CA TYR A 7 8.33 -2.12 -3.58
C TYR A 7 7.43 -1.25 -4.45
N ARG A 8 7.83 -1.01 -5.71
CA ARG A 8 6.93 -0.36 -6.67
C ARG A 8 5.77 -1.30 -6.95
N ILE A 9 4.56 -0.76 -6.96
CA ILE A 9 3.34 -1.50 -7.23
C ILE A 9 2.37 -0.62 -8.01
N LYS A 10 1.27 -1.22 -8.47
CA LYS A 10 0.06 -0.50 -8.89
C LYS A 10 -1.15 -0.97 -8.09
N ILE A 11 -2.00 -0.03 -7.69
CA ILE A 11 -3.32 -0.28 -7.07
C ILE A 11 -4.39 0.16 -8.07
N ASN A 12 -5.17 -0.79 -8.60
CA ASN A 12 -6.13 -0.55 -9.70
C ASN A 12 -5.51 0.27 -10.86
N GLY A 13 -4.25 -0.02 -11.21
CA GLY A 13 -3.49 0.67 -12.26
C GLY A 13 -2.77 1.97 -11.84
N LEU A 14 -3.10 2.56 -10.69
CA LEU A 14 -2.48 3.77 -10.17
C LEU A 14 -1.13 3.48 -9.51
N ASP A 15 -0.16 4.36 -9.71
CA ASP A 15 1.17 4.21 -9.12
C ASP A 15 1.15 4.35 -7.59
N ALA A 16 1.80 3.39 -6.93
CA ALA A 16 1.95 3.34 -5.49
C ALA A 16 3.22 2.59 -5.09
N ILE A 17 3.54 2.60 -3.80
CA ILE A 17 4.64 1.87 -3.19
C ILE A 17 4.08 1.04 -2.02
N ALA A 18 4.29 -0.28 -2.03
CA ALA A 18 4.13 -1.09 -0.84
C ALA A 18 5.35 -0.87 0.06
N ILE A 19 5.11 -0.58 1.34
CA ILE A 19 6.17 -0.38 2.33
C ILE A 19 6.07 -1.44 3.42
N ARG A 20 7.22 -1.96 3.85
CA ARG A 20 7.34 -2.84 5.01
C ARG A 20 8.42 -2.29 5.93
N PRO A 21 8.03 -1.58 7.02
CA PRO A 21 8.97 -1.17 8.05
C PRO A 21 9.67 -2.40 8.65
N GLU A 22 10.95 -2.28 8.98
CA GLU A 22 11.69 -3.36 9.65
C GLU A 22 11.08 -3.77 11.00
N MET A 23 10.43 -2.82 11.67
CA MET A 23 9.64 -3.08 12.88
C MET A 23 8.19 -2.64 12.65
N SER A 24 7.37 -3.56 12.13
CA SER A 24 5.92 -3.38 12.08
C SER A 24 5.24 -4.17 13.21
N ARG A 25 4.19 -3.59 13.80
CA ARG A 25 3.30 -4.28 14.75
C ARG A 25 2.12 -4.93 14.04
N HIS A 26 1.95 -4.65 12.75
CA HIS A 26 0.92 -5.27 11.92
C HIS A 26 1.31 -6.71 11.56
N PRO A 27 0.32 -7.59 11.43
CA PRO A 27 0.58 -8.97 11.08
C PRO A 27 1.12 -9.09 9.63
N PRO A 28 1.76 -10.21 9.25
CA PRO A 28 2.47 -10.35 7.98
C PRO A 28 1.57 -10.25 6.74
N GLU A 29 0.28 -10.59 6.86
CA GLU A 29 -0.73 -10.50 5.81
C GLU A 29 -1.21 -9.07 5.52
N MET A 30 -0.82 -8.10 6.36
CA MET A 30 -1.16 -6.68 6.17
C MET A 30 0.03 -5.91 5.60
N ILE A 31 -0.22 -5.21 4.50
CA ILE A 31 0.76 -4.31 3.86
C ILE A 31 0.35 -2.85 4.05
N GLU A 32 1.34 -1.98 4.16
CA GLU A 32 1.17 -0.53 4.16
C GLU A 32 1.44 0.01 2.75
N VAL A 33 0.64 0.96 2.27
CA VAL A 33 0.74 1.49 0.90
C VAL A 33 0.77 3.01 0.93
N ILE A 34 1.69 3.60 0.15
CA ILE A 34 1.76 5.05 -0.09
C ILE A 34 1.62 5.36 -1.59
N SER A 35 1.02 6.51 -1.91
CA SER A 35 0.83 6.99 -3.29
C SER A 35 0.85 8.52 -3.29
N PRO A 36 1.23 9.17 -4.40
CA PRO A 36 1.04 10.62 -4.55
C PRO A 36 -0.44 11.05 -4.50
N LEU A 37 -1.37 10.11 -4.68
CA LEU A 37 -2.81 10.36 -4.60
C LEU A 37 -3.38 9.83 -3.27
N LYS A 38 -4.41 10.51 -2.74
CA LYS A 38 -5.25 9.97 -1.67
C LYS A 38 -6.13 8.87 -2.25
N LEU A 39 -5.63 7.62 -2.27
CA LEU A 39 -6.25 6.49 -2.96
C LEU A 39 -7.72 6.27 -2.60
N ARG A 40 -8.10 6.39 -1.31
CA ARG A 40 -9.52 6.31 -0.90
C ARG A 40 -10.43 7.29 -1.64
N ARG A 41 -9.96 8.52 -1.91
CA ARG A 41 -10.74 9.50 -2.67
C ARG A 41 -10.65 9.24 -4.18
N ALA A 42 -9.47 8.88 -4.68
CA ALA A 42 -9.24 8.68 -6.11
C ALA A 42 -9.99 7.45 -6.66
N LEU A 43 -10.20 6.44 -5.83
CA LEU A 43 -10.83 5.17 -6.19
C LEU A 43 -12.17 4.94 -5.46
N ASP A 44 -12.66 5.95 -4.72
CA ASP A 44 -13.89 5.89 -3.90
C ASP A 44 -13.97 4.68 -2.94
N LEU A 45 -12.86 4.37 -2.26
CA LEU A 45 -12.72 3.18 -1.42
C LEU A 45 -13.22 3.39 0.01
N LYS A 46 -13.91 2.37 0.52
CA LYS A 46 -14.32 2.15 1.90
C LYS A 46 -13.61 0.92 2.49
N ASP A 47 -13.72 0.76 3.80
CA ASP A 47 -13.17 -0.42 4.46
C ASP A 47 -13.91 -1.68 3.99
N GLY A 48 -13.15 -2.70 3.61
CA GLY A 48 -13.68 -3.96 3.06
C GLY A 48 -13.73 -4.01 1.53
N ASP A 49 -13.53 -2.88 0.84
CA ASP A 49 -13.45 -2.88 -0.63
C ASP A 49 -12.21 -3.63 -1.12
N ARG A 50 -12.38 -4.36 -2.22
CA ARG A 50 -11.30 -5.09 -2.88
C ARG A 50 -10.61 -4.20 -3.89
N VAL A 51 -9.30 -4.38 -4.00
CA VAL A 51 -8.44 -3.72 -4.99
C VAL A 51 -7.50 -4.74 -5.62
N ASP A 52 -7.13 -4.49 -6.86
CA ASP A 52 -6.10 -5.25 -7.56
C ASP A 52 -4.74 -4.65 -7.29
N VAL A 53 -3.80 -5.52 -6.92
CA VAL A 53 -2.40 -5.16 -6.66
C VAL A 53 -1.53 -5.85 -7.70
N LEU A 54 -0.76 -5.05 -8.44
CA LEU A 54 0.26 -5.53 -9.36
C LEU A 54 1.63 -5.12 -8.84
N LEU A 55 2.56 -6.09 -8.79
CA LEU A 55 3.97 -5.89 -8.44
C LEU A 55 4.78 -5.49 -9.69
#